data_AF-A0AAW1R176-F1
#
_entry.id   AF-A0AAW1R176-F1
#
_cell.length_a   1.000
_cell.length_b   1.000
_cell.length_c   1.000
_cell.angle_alpha   90.00
_cell.angle_beta   90.00
_cell.angle_gamma   90.00
#
_symmetry.space_group_name_H-M   'P 1'
#
loop_
_entity.id
_entity.type
_entity.pdbx_description
1 polymer ?
#
loop_
_entity_poly.entity_id
_entity_poly.type
_entity_poly.pdbx_seq_one_letter_code
_entity_poly.pdbx_strand_id
1 'polypeptide(L)'
;MAFTPTYTGAEAPNAGKRVLILGGTGRVGSSTAAALLRTERGLEVVLSGRSEASYAKLVDMRPELAGARFLRCDIDNDADLAAALQGFDLVLHTAGPFQRKERCAVLEAAIAARVAYMDICDDADYSQRARRYHQQALDAGVPAITTAGIYPGVSNVMAAHMVSIARREYEDDWSWRGSKAAAVPARASSAGAAGGALGEAEAGSGLPEARGGGGGGAATAVLEAPQDAGRSTVGAGPPAAVGPVAGEPVEPKRVLYSYYTAGSGGVGPTILETSLLLAGEDVTAFVDNQKVMAPPVSGPRVVDFGRPLGRVTAWLYNLPEVASTHENLRVPSVSARFATAPVFWNWAMVAVARLAPKGFLEDRDKSKWLAGLAGLWVRPVDKLVGEAVGMRVDVELADGTTAAGVYYHRLLSQSVGVCTAAFVRAMLAGGTQPGVWFPEQREAVPDRRGLLQMATDGAQRFELNRPPWAIESQPTQLGFGMYW
;
A
#
# COMPACT_ATOMS: atom_id res chain seq x y z
N MET A 1 -7.91 24.81 -8.26
CA MET A 1 -8.11 24.39 -9.65
C MET A 1 -8.17 22.87 -9.70
N ALA A 2 -9.21 22.30 -10.32
CA ALA A 2 -9.38 20.86 -10.47
C ALA A 2 -8.32 20.32 -11.44
N PHE A 3 -7.51 19.37 -11.00
CA PHE A 3 -6.56 18.69 -11.88
C PHE A 3 -7.27 17.50 -12.52
N THR A 4 -7.80 17.71 -13.72
CA THR A 4 -8.16 16.61 -14.62
C THR A 4 -6.86 16.13 -15.24
N PRO A 5 -6.41 14.88 -15.03
CA PRO A 5 -5.34 14.36 -15.84
C PRO A 5 -5.89 14.18 -17.25
N THR A 6 -5.49 15.07 -18.16
CA THR A 6 -5.45 14.73 -19.58
C THR A 6 -4.40 13.63 -19.74
N TYR A 7 -4.80 12.38 -19.52
CA TYR A 7 -4.07 11.23 -20.06
C TYR A 7 -4.42 11.13 -21.56
N THR A 8 -3.96 12.13 -22.31
CA THR A 8 -3.98 12.09 -23.77
C THR A 8 -2.79 11.25 -24.22
N GLY A 9 -3.03 9.95 -24.46
CA GLY A 9 -2.29 9.16 -25.46
C GLY A 9 -0.78 8.95 -25.33
N ALA A 10 -0.14 9.20 -24.18
CA ALA A 10 1.26 8.79 -23.96
C ALA A 10 1.32 7.28 -23.68
N GLU A 11 2.35 6.58 -24.18
CA GLU A 11 2.64 5.17 -23.85
C GLU A 11 2.40 4.88 -22.37
N ALA A 12 1.80 3.74 -22.05
CA ALA A 12 1.69 3.31 -20.66
C ALA A 12 3.11 3.27 -20.07
N PRO A 13 3.43 4.07 -19.04
CA PRO A 13 4.81 4.41 -18.66
C PRO A 13 5.66 3.20 -18.23
N ASN A 14 5.01 2.06 -17.99
CA ASN A 14 5.64 0.79 -17.58
C ASN A 14 5.42 -0.35 -18.58
N ALA A 15 4.96 -0.06 -19.80
CA ALA A 15 4.85 -1.07 -20.86
C ALA A 15 6.22 -1.70 -21.16
N GLY A 16 6.26 -3.02 -21.26
CA GLY A 16 7.48 -3.79 -21.51
C GLY A 16 8.35 -4.06 -20.27
N LYS A 17 7.99 -3.49 -19.10
CA LYS A 17 8.65 -3.82 -17.83
C LYS A 17 8.10 -5.11 -17.24
N ARG A 18 8.86 -5.71 -16.33
CA ARG A 18 8.56 -7.01 -15.70
C ARG A 18 8.67 -6.88 -14.18
N VAL A 19 7.61 -7.27 -13.47
CA VAL A 19 7.58 -7.29 -12.00
C VAL A 19 7.39 -8.71 -11.48
N LEU A 20 8.27 -9.14 -10.59
CA LEU A 20 8.17 -10.41 -9.87
C LEU A 20 7.56 -10.18 -8.48
N ILE A 21 6.43 -10.84 -8.19
CA ILE A 21 5.74 -10.74 -6.91
C ILE A 21 5.97 -12.04 -6.12
N LEU A 22 6.94 -12.04 -5.21
CA LEU A 22 7.19 -13.15 -4.29
C LEU A 22 6.12 -13.19 -3.21
N GLY A 23 5.57 -14.37 -2.94
CA GLY A 23 4.34 -14.49 -2.15
C GLY A 23 3.09 -14.10 -2.95
N GLY A 24 3.19 -14.11 -4.27
CA GLY A 24 2.17 -13.69 -5.22
C GLY A 24 0.86 -14.47 -5.13
N THR A 25 0.90 -15.71 -4.64
CA THR A 25 -0.33 -16.49 -4.39
C THR A 25 -1.02 -16.16 -3.07
N GLY A 26 -0.40 -15.31 -2.24
CA GLY A 26 -0.94 -14.83 -0.97
C GLY A 26 -1.95 -13.68 -1.14
N ARG A 27 -2.55 -13.24 -0.03
CA ARG A 27 -3.61 -12.20 -0.05
C ARG A 27 -3.09 -10.86 -0.61
N VAL A 28 -1.97 -10.36 -0.09
CA VAL A 28 -1.41 -9.08 -0.53
C VAL A 28 -0.84 -9.16 -1.94
N GLY A 29 -0.01 -10.17 -2.22
CA GLY A 29 0.59 -10.36 -3.55
C GLY A 29 -0.46 -10.48 -4.66
N SER A 30 -1.49 -11.30 -4.47
CA SER A 30 -2.55 -11.47 -5.46
C SER A 30 -3.45 -10.24 -5.60
N SER A 31 -3.69 -9.49 -4.52
CA SER A 31 -4.43 -8.22 -4.60
C SER A 31 -3.65 -7.16 -5.36
N THR A 32 -2.34 -7.06 -5.09
CA THR A 32 -1.42 -6.16 -5.79
C THR A 32 -1.35 -6.48 -7.28
N ALA A 33 -1.21 -7.76 -7.63
CA ALA A 33 -1.20 -8.21 -9.01
C ALA A 33 -2.50 -7.87 -9.75
N ALA A 34 -3.65 -8.06 -9.11
CA ALA A 34 -4.93 -7.69 -9.72
C ALA A 34 -5.05 -6.17 -9.93
N ALA A 35 -4.54 -5.35 -9.01
CA ALA A 35 -4.50 -3.90 -9.17
C ALA A 35 -3.57 -3.48 -10.33
N LEU A 36 -2.40 -4.10 -10.45
CA LEU A 36 -1.45 -3.86 -11.55
C LEU A 36 -2.01 -4.28 -12.90
N LEU A 37 -2.54 -5.50 -13.03
CA LEU A 37 -3.14 -6.00 -14.27
C LEU A 37 -4.32 -5.14 -14.74
N ARG A 38 -5.08 -4.55 -13.80
CA ARG A 38 -6.19 -3.65 -14.11
C ARG A 38 -5.73 -2.29 -14.64
N THR A 39 -4.60 -1.77 -14.15
CA THR A 39 -4.22 -0.37 -14.34
C THR A 39 -3.01 -0.15 -15.25
N GLU A 40 -2.11 -1.14 -15.39
CA GLU A 40 -0.86 -1.03 -16.12
C GLU A 40 -0.85 -1.93 -17.36
N ARG A 41 -1.35 -1.40 -18.49
CA ARG A 41 -1.34 -2.12 -19.76
C ARG A 41 0.09 -2.34 -20.24
N GLY A 42 0.42 -3.59 -20.58
CA GLY A 42 1.73 -3.97 -21.11
C GLY A 42 2.81 -4.23 -20.05
N LEU A 43 2.48 -4.12 -18.75
CA LEU A 43 3.34 -4.59 -17.67
C LEU A 43 3.26 -6.13 -17.57
N GLU A 44 4.41 -6.82 -17.59
CA GLU A 44 4.46 -8.26 -17.34
C GLU A 44 4.45 -8.51 -15.82
N VAL A 45 3.32 -8.98 -15.30
CA VAL A 45 3.18 -9.37 -13.89
C VAL A 45 3.45 -10.87 -13.74
N VAL A 46 4.42 -11.22 -12.90
CA VAL A 46 4.77 -12.60 -12.58
C VAL A 46 4.53 -12.88 -11.10
N LEU A 47 3.61 -13.79 -10.81
CA LEU A 47 3.36 -14.28 -9.45
C LEU A 47 4.33 -15.40 -9.11
N SER A 48 4.84 -15.39 -7.89
CA SER A 48 5.74 -16.42 -7.41
C SER A 48 5.33 -16.99 -6.06
N GLY A 49 5.56 -18.29 -5.91
CA GLY A 49 5.32 -19.05 -4.70
C GLY A 49 5.86 -20.47 -4.81
N ARG A 50 5.66 -21.26 -3.76
CA ARG A 50 6.24 -22.62 -3.66
C ARG A 50 5.54 -23.68 -4.51
N SER A 51 4.31 -23.42 -4.96
CA SER A 51 3.47 -24.43 -5.60
C SER A 51 2.62 -23.83 -6.72
N GLU A 52 2.77 -24.39 -7.92
CA GLU A 52 1.95 -24.06 -9.08
C GLU A 52 0.46 -24.41 -8.86
N ALA A 53 0.18 -25.46 -8.10
CA ALA A 53 -1.19 -25.80 -7.71
C ALA A 53 -1.86 -24.69 -6.87
N SER A 54 -1.09 -23.95 -6.07
CA SER A 54 -1.62 -22.79 -5.32
C SER A 54 -1.97 -21.64 -6.25
N TYR A 55 -1.19 -21.44 -7.32
CA TYR A 55 -1.48 -20.45 -8.36
C TYR A 55 -2.70 -20.85 -9.19
N ALA A 56 -2.79 -22.10 -9.65
CA ALA A 56 -3.95 -22.60 -10.38
C ALA A 56 -5.26 -22.39 -9.59
N LYS A 57 -5.27 -22.80 -8.32
CA LYS A 57 -6.42 -22.58 -7.42
C LYS A 57 -6.73 -21.09 -7.23
N LEU A 58 -5.72 -20.24 -7.18
CA LEU A 58 -5.92 -18.80 -7.08
C LEU A 58 -6.59 -18.24 -8.33
N VAL A 59 -6.13 -18.63 -9.53
CA VAL A 59 -6.73 -18.21 -10.81
C VAL A 59 -8.16 -18.70 -10.95
N ASP A 60 -8.46 -19.94 -10.51
CA ASP A 60 -9.85 -20.45 -10.48
C ASP A 60 -10.77 -19.57 -9.61
N MET A 61 -10.28 -19.12 -8.46
CA MET A 61 -11.04 -18.24 -7.56
C MET A 61 -11.05 -16.77 -8.00
N ARG A 62 -10.04 -16.34 -8.78
CA ARG A 62 -9.82 -14.96 -9.23
C ARG A 62 -9.38 -14.94 -10.70
N PRO A 63 -10.32 -15.14 -11.64
CA PRO A 63 -10.00 -15.25 -13.07
C PRO A 63 -9.29 -14.03 -13.64
N GLU A 64 -9.43 -12.86 -13.02
CA GLU A 64 -8.69 -11.65 -13.41
C GLU A 64 -7.17 -11.78 -13.29
N LEU A 65 -6.67 -12.77 -12.54
CA LEU A 65 -5.24 -13.07 -12.38
C LEU A 65 -4.68 -13.99 -13.47
N ALA A 66 -5.52 -14.52 -14.37
CA ALA A 66 -5.07 -15.34 -15.49
C ALA A 66 -4.11 -14.59 -16.44
N GLY A 67 -4.09 -13.25 -16.39
CA GLY A 67 -3.13 -12.42 -17.12
C GLY A 67 -1.71 -12.38 -16.52
N ALA A 68 -1.51 -12.85 -15.29
CA ALA A 68 -0.20 -12.97 -14.68
C ALA A 68 0.44 -14.33 -15.00
N ARG A 69 1.76 -14.37 -15.18
CA ARG A 69 2.51 -15.64 -15.28
C ARG A 69 2.84 -16.19 -13.89
N PHE A 70 3.21 -17.46 -13.81
CA PHE A 70 3.68 -18.08 -12.58
C PHE A 70 5.16 -18.48 -12.68
N LEU A 71 5.90 -18.27 -11.59
CA LEU A 71 7.28 -18.71 -11.41
C LEU A 71 7.42 -19.38 -10.05
N ARG A 72 7.82 -20.66 -10.00
CA ARG A 72 8.06 -21.34 -8.73
C ARG A 72 9.35 -20.81 -8.09
N CYS A 73 9.25 -20.35 -6.84
CA CYS A 73 10.38 -19.93 -6.01
C CYS A 73 10.06 -20.19 -4.55
N ASP A 74 10.98 -20.85 -3.83
CA ASP A 74 10.99 -20.85 -2.38
C ASP A 74 11.93 -19.76 -1.87
N ILE A 75 11.40 -18.82 -1.08
CA ILE A 75 12.19 -17.67 -0.58
C ILE A 75 13.19 -18.07 0.51
N ASP A 76 13.01 -19.25 1.11
CA ASP A 76 13.94 -19.79 2.12
C ASP A 76 15.04 -20.65 1.45
N ASN A 77 15.12 -20.67 0.11
CA ASN A 77 16.16 -21.33 -0.67
C ASN A 77 16.94 -20.30 -1.51
N ASP A 78 18.21 -20.10 -1.16
CA ASP A 78 19.08 -19.10 -1.80
C ASP A 78 19.30 -19.38 -3.31
N ALA A 79 19.30 -20.64 -3.74
CA ALA A 79 19.43 -21.00 -5.16
C ALA A 79 18.15 -20.70 -5.95
N ASP A 80 16.97 -20.97 -5.36
CA ASP A 80 15.68 -20.58 -5.96
C ASP A 80 15.64 -19.05 -6.13
N LEU A 81 16.04 -18.27 -5.12
CA LEU A 81 16.10 -16.80 -5.21
C LEU A 81 17.08 -16.33 -6.30
N ALA A 82 18.31 -16.84 -6.31
CA ALA A 82 19.33 -16.41 -7.28
C ALA A 82 18.89 -16.66 -8.74
N ALA A 83 18.18 -17.76 -8.99
CA ALA A 83 17.62 -18.07 -10.30
C ALA A 83 16.37 -17.23 -10.64
N ALA A 84 15.48 -17.05 -9.66
CA ALA A 84 14.18 -16.40 -9.89
C ALA A 84 14.28 -14.89 -10.12
N LEU A 85 15.26 -14.22 -9.52
CA LEU A 85 15.33 -12.75 -9.56
C LEU A 85 15.94 -12.19 -10.86
N GLN A 86 16.38 -13.04 -11.79
CA GLN A 86 17.03 -12.59 -13.04
C GLN A 86 16.05 -11.97 -14.05
N GLY A 87 16.45 -10.84 -14.65
CA GLY A 87 15.76 -10.23 -15.78
C GLY A 87 14.45 -9.52 -15.46
N PHE A 88 14.20 -9.21 -14.18
CA PHE A 88 13.07 -8.37 -13.75
C PHE A 88 13.51 -6.93 -13.52
N ASP A 89 12.59 -5.98 -13.70
CA ASP A 89 12.84 -4.57 -13.38
C ASP A 89 12.62 -4.29 -11.89
N LEU A 90 11.73 -5.05 -11.24
CA LEU A 90 11.39 -4.92 -9.83
C LEU A 90 10.96 -6.26 -9.23
N VAL A 91 11.42 -6.52 -8.01
CA VAL A 91 10.98 -7.61 -7.15
C VAL A 91 10.18 -7.05 -6.00
N LEU A 92 8.92 -7.45 -5.90
CA LEU A 92 8.02 -7.15 -4.79
C LEU A 92 7.95 -8.36 -3.85
N HIS A 93 8.44 -8.19 -2.62
CA HIS A 93 8.40 -9.18 -1.56
C HIS A 93 7.14 -9.03 -0.69
N THR A 94 6.18 -9.94 -0.87
CA THR A 94 4.93 -10.03 -0.06
C THR A 94 4.81 -11.33 0.71
N ALA A 95 5.88 -12.13 0.75
CA ALA A 95 5.91 -13.43 1.38
C ALA A 95 6.29 -13.32 2.87
N GLY A 96 5.30 -13.03 3.70
CA GLY A 96 5.45 -12.99 5.15
C GLY A 96 5.36 -14.36 5.85
N PRO A 97 5.50 -14.38 7.19
CA PRO A 97 5.75 -13.24 8.07
C PRO A 97 7.21 -12.73 7.98
N PHE A 98 7.38 -11.44 8.27
CA PHE A 98 8.70 -10.79 8.38
C PHE A 98 9.28 -10.89 9.79
N GLN A 99 8.42 -11.10 10.78
CA GLN A 99 8.77 -11.24 12.19
C GLN A 99 9.79 -12.37 12.38
N ARG A 100 10.80 -12.11 13.22
CA ARG A 100 11.83 -13.09 13.63
C ARG A 100 12.69 -13.64 12.49
N LYS A 101 12.67 -13.01 11.32
CA LYS A 101 13.65 -13.32 10.27
C LYS A 101 14.99 -12.68 10.64
N GLU A 102 16.03 -13.51 10.72
CA GLU A 102 17.39 -13.07 11.08
C GLU A 102 18.12 -12.40 9.90
N ARG A 103 17.68 -12.70 8.67
CA ARG A 103 18.25 -12.22 7.41
C ARG A 103 17.21 -11.56 6.53
N CYS A 104 17.66 -10.66 5.68
CA CYS A 104 16.87 -10.03 4.63
C CYS A 104 17.16 -10.73 3.28
N ALA A 105 17.02 -12.07 3.22
CA ALA A 105 17.53 -12.90 2.13
C ALA A 105 17.04 -12.46 0.72
N VAL A 106 15.79 -12.03 0.61
CA VAL A 106 15.26 -11.52 -0.67
C VAL A 106 15.91 -10.20 -1.07
N LEU A 107 16.13 -9.27 -0.13
CA LEU A 107 16.83 -8.01 -0.38
C LEU A 107 18.29 -8.27 -0.76
N GLU A 108 18.97 -9.17 -0.05
CA GLU A 108 20.33 -9.63 -0.37
C GLU A 108 20.42 -10.16 -1.81
N ALA A 109 19.50 -11.05 -2.19
CA ALA A 109 19.43 -11.61 -3.53
C ALA A 109 19.12 -10.55 -4.60
N ALA A 110 18.24 -9.58 -4.31
CA ALA A 110 17.93 -8.48 -5.22
C ALA A 110 19.13 -7.56 -5.45
N ILE A 111 19.89 -7.25 -4.39
CA ILE A 111 21.15 -6.49 -4.49
C ILE A 111 22.17 -7.26 -5.35
N ALA A 112 22.34 -8.56 -5.09
CA ALA A 112 23.26 -9.40 -5.86
C ALA A 112 22.87 -9.51 -7.34
N ALA A 113 21.57 -9.60 -7.64
CA ALA A 113 21.04 -9.64 -9.00
C ALA A 113 20.95 -8.26 -9.68
N ARG A 114 21.23 -7.17 -8.95
CA ARG A 114 21.07 -5.78 -9.38
C ARG A 114 19.65 -5.44 -9.87
N VAL A 115 18.65 -5.93 -9.13
CA VAL A 115 17.23 -5.70 -9.43
C VAL A 115 16.62 -4.82 -8.35
N ALA A 116 15.78 -3.87 -8.73
CA ALA A 116 15.07 -3.02 -7.78
C ALA A 116 14.25 -3.87 -6.82
N TYR A 117 14.12 -3.41 -5.57
CA TYR A 117 13.48 -4.17 -4.51
C TYR A 117 12.40 -3.36 -3.80
N MET A 118 11.29 -4.00 -3.49
CA MET A 118 10.38 -3.49 -2.48
C MET A 118 9.81 -4.60 -1.62
N ASP A 119 9.52 -4.29 -0.36
CA ASP A 119 8.76 -5.17 0.53
C ASP A 119 7.57 -4.44 1.18
N ILE A 120 6.69 -5.21 1.80
CA ILE A 120 5.56 -4.71 2.59
C ILE A 120 5.76 -5.00 4.09
N CYS A 121 7.01 -5.03 4.54
CA CYS A 121 7.37 -5.41 5.91
C CYS A 121 6.61 -4.57 6.95
N ASP A 122 6.05 -5.24 7.95
CA ASP A 122 5.36 -4.65 9.10
C ASP A 122 6.13 -4.84 10.42
N ASP A 123 7.32 -5.42 10.36
CA ASP A 123 8.19 -5.70 11.51
C ASP A 123 9.27 -4.60 11.71
N ALA A 124 9.35 -4.07 12.93
CA ALA A 124 10.27 -2.98 13.27
C ALA A 124 11.74 -3.41 13.19
N ASP A 125 12.08 -4.62 13.65
CA ASP A 125 13.45 -5.11 13.67
C ASP A 125 13.94 -5.49 12.27
N TYR A 126 13.09 -6.13 11.47
CA TYR A 126 13.36 -6.49 10.09
C TYR A 126 13.58 -5.24 9.24
N SER A 127 12.68 -4.25 9.34
CA SER A 127 12.80 -3.02 8.53
C SER A 127 14.08 -2.24 8.86
N GLN A 128 14.46 -2.17 10.14
CA GLN A 128 15.74 -1.58 10.55
C GLN A 128 16.95 -2.42 10.12
N ARG A 129 16.83 -3.75 10.07
CA ARG A 129 17.85 -4.64 9.51
C ARG A 129 18.00 -4.44 8.00
N ALA A 130 16.91 -4.37 7.27
CA ALA A 130 16.88 -4.07 5.84
C ALA A 130 17.57 -2.73 5.55
N ARG A 131 17.30 -1.70 6.38
CA ARG A 131 17.96 -0.39 6.27
C ARG A 131 19.49 -0.44 6.35
N ARG A 132 20.09 -1.44 7.02
CA ARG A 132 21.56 -1.60 7.12
C ARG A 132 22.21 -2.01 5.80
N TYR A 133 21.45 -2.56 4.86
CA TYR A 133 21.93 -2.89 3.51
C TYR A 133 22.04 -1.67 2.58
N HIS A 134 21.73 -0.47 3.08
CA HIS A 134 21.73 0.75 2.29
C HIS A 134 23.02 0.99 1.51
N GLN A 135 24.19 0.85 2.13
CA GLN A 135 25.46 1.08 1.43
C GLN A 135 25.67 0.03 0.33
N GLN A 136 25.33 -1.24 0.59
CA GLN A 136 25.48 -2.31 -0.41
C GLN A 136 24.54 -2.10 -1.60
N ALA A 137 23.30 -1.67 -1.34
CA ALA A 137 22.34 -1.33 -2.39
C ALA A 137 22.79 -0.08 -3.18
N LEU A 138 23.34 0.93 -2.50
CA LEU A 138 23.91 2.13 -3.11
C LEU A 138 25.07 1.77 -4.05
N ASP A 139 26.03 0.97 -3.57
CA ASP A 139 27.20 0.52 -4.32
C ASP A 139 26.82 -0.35 -5.52
N ALA A 140 25.75 -1.15 -5.39
CA ALA A 140 25.21 -1.97 -6.47
C ALA A 140 24.33 -1.19 -7.46
N GLY A 141 24.01 0.08 -7.18
CA GLY A 141 23.08 0.88 -7.98
C GLY A 141 21.62 0.44 -7.88
N VAL A 142 21.25 -0.26 -6.80
CA VAL A 142 19.94 -0.88 -6.61
C VAL A 142 19.02 0.03 -5.78
N PRO A 143 17.90 0.52 -6.33
CA PRO A 143 16.88 1.20 -5.55
C PRO A 143 16.04 0.20 -4.77
N ALA A 144 15.87 0.44 -3.47
CA ALA A 144 15.11 -0.42 -2.59
C ALA A 144 14.22 0.38 -1.63
N ILE A 145 12.96 -0.05 -1.46
CA ILE A 145 12.03 0.51 -0.46
C ILE A 145 11.56 -0.61 0.47
N THR A 146 11.83 -0.48 1.77
CA THR A 146 11.22 -1.36 2.78
C THR A 146 9.94 -0.72 3.31
N THR A 147 8.99 -1.53 3.80
CA THR A 147 7.72 -1.10 4.41
C THR A 147 6.76 -0.36 3.46
N ALA A 148 6.79 -0.68 2.16
CA ALA A 148 6.04 -0.02 1.07
C ALA A 148 4.60 -0.56 0.89
N GLY A 149 3.82 -0.61 1.96
CA GLY A 149 2.43 -1.09 1.97
C GLY A 149 1.39 0.04 2.11
N ILE A 150 0.37 -0.21 2.94
CA ILE A 150 -0.65 0.80 3.31
C ILE A 150 -0.27 1.52 4.62
N TYR A 151 -0.06 0.75 5.69
CA TYR A 151 0.51 1.15 6.97
C TYR A 151 1.29 -0.05 7.52
N PRO A 152 2.63 0.02 7.59
CA PRO A 152 3.47 1.11 7.05
C PRO A 152 3.36 1.25 5.51
N GLY A 153 3.71 2.43 4.98
CA GLY A 153 3.73 2.73 3.55
C GLY A 153 3.05 4.05 3.19
N VAL A 154 1.82 4.00 2.70
CA VAL A 154 1.02 5.20 2.38
C VAL A 154 0.86 6.11 3.61
N SER A 155 0.74 5.56 4.82
CA SER A 155 0.74 6.33 6.08
C SER A 155 1.99 7.20 6.23
N ASN A 156 3.17 6.63 5.99
CA ASN A 156 4.45 7.32 6.03
C ASN A 156 4.49 8.45 5.00
N VAL A 157 4.06 8.19 3.76
CA VAL A 157 4.03 9.18 2.68
C VAL A 157 3.06 10.33 3.00
N MET A 158 1.90 10.05 3.62
CA MET A 158 0.97 11.08 4.09
C MET A 158 1.62 12.00 5.13
N ALA A 159 2.26 11.43 6.16
CA ALA A 159 2.97 12.20 7.18
C ALA A 159 4.09 13.05 6.56
N ALA A 160 4.93 12.42 5.75
CA ALA A 160 6.05 13.08 5.08
C ALA A 160 5.60 14.22 4.18
N HIS A 161 4.51 14.03 3.43
CA HIS A 161 3.96 15.07 2.57
C HIS A 161 3.47 16.28 3.38
N MET A 162 2.74 16.07 4.47
CA MET A 162 2.29 17.16 5.36
C MET A 162 3.47 17.86 6.05
N VAL A 163 4.47 17.12 6.52
CA VAL A 163 5.71 17.68 7.08
C VAL A 163 6.44 18.54 6.05
N SER A 164 6.61 18.07 4.81
CA SER A 164 7.26 18.82 3.74
C SER A 164 6.48 20.08 3.34
N ILE A 165 5.14 20.06 3.40
CA ILE A 165 4.33 21.28 3.23
C ILE A 165 4.64 22.27 4.35
N ALA A 166 4.63 21.83 5.61
CA ALA A 166 4.90 22.69 6.77
C ALA A 166 6.32 23.31 6.71
N ARG A 167 7.31 22.52 6.27
CA ARG A 167 8.70 22.95 6.05
C ARG A 167 8.93 23.75 4.78
N ARG A 168 7.92 23.92 3.92
CA ARG A 168 8.03 24.62 2.62
C ARG A 168 9.11 24.04 1.70
N GLU A 169 9.21 22.72 1.70
CA GLU A 169 10.17 22.00 0.86
C GLU A 169 9.73 21.91 -0.60
N TYR A 170 8.50 22.34 -0.92
CA TYR A 170 7.98 22.43 -2.28
C TYR A 170 7.97 23.88 -2.81
N GLU A 171 8.12 24.02 -4.12
CA GLU A 171 7.78 25.21 -4.90
C GLU A 171 6.26 25.24 -5.21
N ASP A 172 5.76 26.33 -5.80
CA ASP A 172 4.34 26.51 -6.13
C ASP A 172 3.80 25.47 -7.13
N ASP A 173 4.67 24.92 -7.97
CA ASP A 173 4.37 23.84 -8.92
C ASP A 173 4.47 22.44 -8.31
N TRP A 174 4.75 22.35 -6.99
CA TRP A 174 5.00 21.13 -6.23
C TRP A 174 6.31 20.41 -6.55
N SER A 175 7.19 21.00 -7.37
CA SER A 175 8.56 20.54 -7.45
C SER A 175 9.28 20.81 -6.13
N TRP A 176 10.34 20.04 -5.86
CA TRP A 176 11.09 20.20 -4.64
C TRP A 176 12.00 21.44 -4.72
N ARG A 177 11.95 22.30 -3.71
CA ARG A 177 12.83 23.47 -3.58
C ARG A 177 14.30 23.03 -3.56
N GLY A 178 15.14 23.75 -4.30
CA GLY A 178 16.58 23.46 -4.40
C GLY A 178 16.94 22.28 -5.31
N SER A 179 15.97 21.67 -6.01
CA SER A 179 16.27 20.70 -7.07
C SER A 179 16.73 21.45 -8.31
N LYS A 180 17.91 21.13 -8.84
CA LYS A 180 18.14 21.41 -10.27
C LYS A 180 17.14 20.57 -11.03
N ALA A 181 16.23 21.19 -11.78
CA ALA A 181 15.31 20.47 -12.65
C ALA A 181 16.14 19.53 -13.54
N ALA A 182 16.04 18.22 -13.31
CA ALA A 182 16.60 17.26 -14.24
C ALA A 182 15.73 17.35 -15.50
N ALA A 183 16.24 18.06 -16.51
CA ALA A 183 15.63 18.04 -17.83
C ALA A 183 15.53 16.58 -18.26
N VAL A 184 14.31 16.08 -18.40
CA VAL A 184 14.06 14.82 -19.09
C VAL A 184 14.62 15.00 -20.50
N PRO A 185 15.68 14.28 -20.93
CA PRO A 185 16.17 14.42 -22.28
C PRO A 185 15.05 13.91 -23.21
N ALA A 186 14.49 14.82 -24.01
CA ALA A 186 13.68 14.44 -25.14
C ALA A 186 14.55 13.51 -26.01
N ARG A 187 14.18 12.22 -26.09
CA ARG A 187 14.82 11.30 -27.02
C ARG A 187 14.66 11.88 -28.41
N ALA A 188 15.78 12.25 -29.03
CA ALA A 188 15.83 12.52 -30.46
C ALA A 188 15.33 11.28 -31.19
N SER A 189 14.28 11.44 -31.98
CA SER A 189 13.80 10.40 -32.89
C SER A 189 14.88 10.15 -33.95
N SER A 190 15.56 9.01 -33.87
CA SER A 190 16.35 8.51 -34.99
C SER A 190 15.39 7.88 -36.00
N ALA A 191 14.74 8.72 -36.81
CA ALA A 191 14.09 8.31 -38.03
C ALA A 191 14.90 8.88 -39.21
N GLY A 192 15.52 8.00 -40.00
CA GLY A 192 16.07 8.35 -41.30
C GLY A 192 17.46 7.79 -41.58
N ALA A 193 17.51 6.54 -42.09
CA ALA A 193 18.27 6.14 -43.27
C ALA A 193 18.38 4.61 -43.34
N ALA A 194 17.35 3.97 -43.92
CA ALA A 194 17.52 2.67 -44.56
C ALA A 194 17.00 2.81 -46.00
N GLY A 195 17.92 2.79 -46.95
CA GLY A 195 17.65 2.76 -48.39
C GLY A 195 18.50 1.68 -49.04
N GLY A 196 17.88 0.88 -49.90
CA GLY A 196 18.50 -0.16 -50.74
C GLY A 196 18.07 -1.58 -50.32
N ALA A 197 16.95 -2.11 -50.81
CA ALA A 197 16.70 -2.71 -52.14
C ALA A 197 16.97 -4.22 -52.19
N LEU A 198 16.24 -4.91 -53.10
CA LEU A 198 16.13 -6.36 -53.38
C LEU A 198 14.98 -7.03 -52.59
N GLY A 199 14.00 -7.72 -53.19
CA GLY A 199 13.75 -8.13 -54.57
C GLY A 199 12.50 -9.02 -54.57
N GLU A 200 11.77 -8.99 -55.69
CA GLU A 200 10.43 -9.54 -55.92
C GLU A 200 10.32 -11.08 -55.86
N ALA A 201 9.12 -11.59 -55.55
CA ALA A 201 8.52 -12.74 -56.22
C ALA A 201 7.01 -12.85 -55.91
N GLU A 202 6.19 -12.76 -56.96
CA GLU A 202 4.74 -12.96 -56.98
C GLU A 202 4.33 -14.45 -56.99
N ALA A 203 3.14 -14.74 -56.41
CA ALA A 203 2.09 -15.66 -56.91
C ALA A 203 0.99 -15.68 -55.82
N GLY A 204 -0.31 -15.44 -56.02
CA GLY A 204 -1.15 -15.52 -57.21
C GLY A 204 -2.11 -16.71 -57.08
N SER A 205 -3.30 -16.54 -56.47
CA SER A 205 -4.56 -17.23 -56.86
C SER A 205 -5.74 -16.99 -55.90
N GLY A 206 -6.84 -16.45 -56.44
CA GLY A 206 -8.15 -17.14 -56.46
C GLY A 206 -9.07 -17.10 -55.23
N LEU A 207 -10.03 -16.16 -55.27
CA LEU A 207 -11.39 -16.21 -54.67
C LEU A 207 -12.21 -17.43 -55.21
N PRO A 208 -13.36 -17.88 -54.60
CA PRO A 208 -14.50 -17.01 -54.28
C PRO A 208 -15.42 -17.34 -53.07
N GLU A 209 -16.32 -16.39 -52.85
CA GLU A 209 -17.50 -16.40 -51.97
C GLU A 209 -18.48 -17.55 -52.21
N ALA A 210 -19.23 -17.92 -51.16
CA ALA A 210 -20.60 -18.43 -51.31
C ALA A 210 -21.48 -18.01 -50.12
N ARG A 211 -22.66 -17.47 -50.47
CA ARG A 211 -23.78 -17.07 -49.61
C ARG A 211 -24.73 -18.22 -49.32
N GLY A 212 -25.53 -18.04 -48.25
CA GLY A 212 -26.85 -18.64 -48.03
C GLY A 212 -26.90 -19.58 -46.82
N GLY A 213 -27.84 -19.53 -45.88
CA GLY A 213 -29.05 -18.74 -45.71
C GLY A 213 -29.98 -19.48 -44.72
N GLY A 214 -30.74 -18.72 -43.92
CA GLY A 214 -32.06 -19.13 -43.43
C GLY A 214 -32.20 -19.76 -42.03
N GLY A 215 -32.86 -19.03 -41.12
CA GLY A 215 -34.15 -19.48 -40.58
C GLY A 215 -34.28 -19.86 -39.09
N GLY A 216 -35.13 -19.10 -38.38
CA GLY A 216 -35.81 -19.49 -37.12
C GLY A 216 -35.12 -18.99 -35.84
N GLY A 217 -35.68 -18.14 -34.98
CA GLY A 217 -37.08 -17.88 -34.66
C GLY A 217 -37.42 -18.51 -33.30
N ALA A 218 -37.12 -17.82 -32.20
CA ALA A 218 -37.79 -18.02 -30.91
C ALA A 218 -37.55 -16.80 -30.01
N ALA A 219 -38.59 -15.98 -29.87
CA ALA A 219 -38.69 -14.94 -28.88
C ALA A 219 -39.07 -15.56 -27.52
N THR A 220 -38.39 -15.14 -26.45
CA THR A 220 -38.88 -15.36 -25.09
C THR A 220 -38.52 -14.17 -24.20
N ALA A 221 -39.56 -13.36 -23.97
CA ALA A 221 -39.85 -12.53 -22.81
C ALA A 221 -38.66 -11.99 -21.99
N VAL A 222 -38.34 -10.73 -22.26
CA VAL A 222 -37.70 -9.79 -21.33
C VAL A 222 -38.65 -9.55 -20.17
N LEU A 223 -38.28 -10.01 -18.98
CA LEU A 223 -38.89 -9.53 -17.73
C LEU A 223 -38.18 -8.23 -17.35
N GLU A 224 -38.88 -7.12 -17.57
CA GLU A 224 -38.53 -5.79 -17.10
C GLU A 224 -38.38 -5.80 -15.57
N ALA A 225 -37.16 -5.53 -15.10
CA ALA A 225 -36.91 -5.15 -13.72
C ALA A 225 -37.05 -3.62 -13.59
N PRO A 226 -37.60 -3.10 -12.48
CA PRO A 226 -38.03 -1.72 -12.38
C PRO A 226 -36.87 -0.73 -12.51
N GLN A 227 -37.10 0.30 -13.32
CA GLN A 227 -36.25 1.48 -13.46
C GLN A 227 -36.30 2.33 -12.17
N ASP A 228 -35.12 2.87 -11.86
CA ASP A 228 -34.85 4.06 -11.04
C ASP A 228 -35.33 4.12 -9.57
N ALA A 229 -34.35 3.89 -8.69
CA ALA A 229 -34.18 4.71 -7.50
C ALA A 229 -32.68 5.04 -7.31
N GLY A 230 -32.24 6.14 -7.94
CA GLY A 230 -31.17 7.00 -7.46
C GLY A 230 -29.76 6.39 -7.35
N ARG A 231 -29.11 6.14 -8.48
CA ARG A 231 -27.63 6.17 -8.54
C ARG A 231 -27.17 7.62 -8.35
N SER A 232 -26.96 8.03 -7.10
CA SER A 232 -26.11 9.18 -6.80
C SER A 232 -24.66 8.75 -7.03
N THR A 233 -24.20 8.86 -8.27
CA THR A 233 -22.77 8.91 -8.57
C THR A 233 -22.27 10.28 -8.12
N VAL A 234 -22.00 10.44 -6.82
CA VAL A 234 -21.10 11.50 -6.37
C VAL A 234 -19.73 11.10 -6.89
N GLY A 235 -19.32 11.72 -8.00
CA GLY A 235 -17.97 11.59 -8.51
C GLY A 235 -16.98 12.06 -7.46
N ALA A 236 -16.32 11.12 -6.79
CA ALA A 236 -15.17 11.40 -5.96
C ALA A 236 -13.98 11.66 -6.89
N GLY A 237 -13.89 12.89 -7.40
CA GLY A 237 -12.60 13.44 -7.83
C GLY A 237 -11.71 13.61 -6.59
N PRO A 238 -10.37 13.56 -6.73
CA PRO A 238 -9.46 13.71 -5.60
C PRO A 238 -9.69 15.09 -4.94
N PRO A 239 -9.89 15.17 -3.62
CA PRO A 239 -9.99 16.46 -2.96
C PRO A 239 -8.63 17.15 -3.02
N ALA A 240 -8.67 18.43 -3.39
CA ALA A 240 -7.49 19.27 -3.52
C ALA A 240 -6.70 19.28 -2.20
N ALA A 241 -5.43 18.86 -2.25
CA ALA A 241 -4.48 19.28 -1.23
C ALA A 241 -4.49 20.81 -1.18
N VAL A 242 -4.68 21.39 0.00
CA VAL A 242 -4.51 22.84 0.18
C VAL A 242 -3.04 23.12 -0.14
N GLY A 243 -2.80 23.99 -1.13
CA GLY A 243 -1.46 24.35 -1.58
C GLY A 243 -0.63 25.02 -0.48
N PRO A 244 0.69 25.18 -0.68
CA PRO A 244 1.54 25.86 0.28
C PRO A 244 0.99 27.27 0.58
N VAL A 245 0.64 27.52 1.85
CA VAL A 245 0.14 28.82 2.32
C VAL A 245 1.33 29.76 2.58
N ALA A 246 1.20 31.06 2.31
CA ALA A 246 2.23 32.06 2.65
C ALA A 246 2.56 32.07 4.16
N GLY A 247 3.82 32.35 4.55
CA GLY A 247 4.30 32.32 5.95
C GLY A 247 5.75 31.85 6.09
N GLU A 248 6.19 31.49 7.30
CA GLU A 248 7.51 30.90 7.55
C GLU A 248 7.44 29.36 7.58
N PRO A 249 8.56 28.61 7.35
CA PRO A 249 8.62 27.18 7.60
C PRO A 249 8.35 26.88 9.09
N VAL A 250 7.55 25.84 9.36
CA VAL A 250 7.26 25.41 10.74
C VAL A 250 7.65 23.95 10.91
N GLU A 251 8.43 23.67 11.95
CA GLU A 251 8.88 22.31 12.25
C GLU A 251 7.76 21.46 12.90
N PRO A 252 7.69 20.16 12.58
CA PRO A 252 6.77 19.25 13.25
C PRO A 252 7.22 18.98 14.68
N LYS A 253 6.27 19.05 15.60
CA LYS A 253 6.45 18.71 17.02
C LYS A 253 6.07 17.27 17.31
N ARG A 254 4.97 16.79 16.71
CA ARG A 254 4.42 15.46 16.97
C ARG A 254 3.75 14.87 15.74
N VAL A 255 3.94 13.58 15.51
CA VAL A 255 3.20 12.80 14.52
C VAL A 255 2.45 11.67 15.22
N LEU A 256 1.16 11.55 14.94
CA LEU A 256 0.28 10.52 15.48
C LEU A 256 -0.30 9.70 14.35
N TYR A 257 0.01 8.40 14.34
CA TYR A 257 -0.62 7.44 13.46
C TYR A 257 -1.78 6.75 14.17
N SER A 258 -2.93 6.69 13.52
CA SER A 258 -4.11 6.01 14.03
C SER A 258 -4.73 5.15 12.93
N TYR A 259 -4.91 3.87 13.21
CA TYR A 259 -5.40 2.90 12.25
C TYR A 259 -6.66 2.21 12.75
N TYR A 260 -7.48 1.80 11.80
CA TYR A 260 -8.72 1.08 12.04
C TYR A 260 -8.85 -0.07 11.05
N THR A 261 -9.24 -1.24 11.54
CA THR A 261 -9.65 -2.37 10.68
C THR A 261 -10.91 -3.01 11.23
N ALA A 262 -11.89 -3.24 10.35
CA ALA A 262 -13.10 -3.99 10.63
C ALA A 262 -12.89 -5.49 10.41
N GLY A 263 -13.32 -6.30 11.39
CA GLY A 263 -13.10 -7.74 11.40
C GLY A 263 -11.62 -8.09 11.33
N SER A 264 -11.29 -9.18 10.64
CA SER A 264 -9.95 -9.50 10.16
C SER A 264 -9.56 -8.71 8.90
N GLY A 265 -10.34 -7.70 8.50
CA GLY A 265 -10.18 -7.01 7.22
C GLY A 265 -10.37 -7.92 6.01
N GLY A 266 -11.07 -9.05 6.19
CA GLY A 266 -11.20 -10.10 5.19
C GLY A 266 -9.93 -10.88 4.92
N VAL A 267 -8.82 -10.61 5.62
CA VAL A 267 -7.54 -11.29 5.41
C VAL A 267 -7.50 -12.64 6.14
N GLY A 268 -8.51 -12.93 6.97
CA GLY A 268 -8.65 -14.18 7.69
C GLY A 268 -7.72 -14.25 8.92
N PRO A 269 -7.34 -15.45 9.38
CA PRO A 269 -6.57 -15.61 10.61
C PRO A 269 -5.17 -14.98 10.55
N THR A 270 -4.67 -14.59 9.37
CA THR A 270 -3.35 -13.97 9.21
C THR A 270 -3.24 -12.60 9.89
N ILE A 271 -4.25 -11.73 9.79
CA ILE A 271 -4.22 -10.45 10.53
C ILE A 271 -4.28 -10.67 12.04
N LEU A 272 -5.00 -11.71 12.47
CA LEU A 272 -5.03 -12.08 13.87
C LEU A 272 -3.67 -12.63 14.35
N GLU A 273 -2.98 -13.44 13.53
CA GLU A 273 -1.61 -13.92 13.81
C GLU A 273 -0.65 -12.75 14.01
N THR A 274 -0.60 -11.79 13.07
CA THR A 274 0.23 -10.58 13.22
C THR A 274 -0.20 -9.73 14.42
N SER A 275 -1.51 -9.53 14.64
CA SER A 275 -1.99 -8.76 15.81
C SER A 275 -1.58 -9.41 17.14
N LEU A 276 -1.57 -10.74 17.21
CA LEU A 276 -1.13 -11.49 18.40
C LEU A 276 0.38 -11.37 18.62
N LEU A 277 1.17 -11.44 17.55
CA LEU A 277 2.62 -11.22 17.60
C LEU A 277 2.92 -9.80 18.12
N LEU A 278 2.29 -8.78 17.54
CA LEU A 278 2.43 -7.39 17.97
C LEU A 278 1.93 -7.14 19.40
N ALA A 279 0.96 -7.93 19.88
CA ALA A 279 0.49 -7.86 21.26
C ALA A 279 1.49 -8.48 22.26
N GLY A 280 2.50 -9.23 21.79
CA GLY A 280 3.60 -9.74 22.60
C GLY A 280 4.80 -8.77 22.69
N GLU A 281 4.86 -7.77 21.82
CA GLU A 281 6.01 -6.87 21.70
C GLU A 281 5.84 -5.58 22.50
N ASP A 282 6.90 -5.15 23.19
CA ASP A 282 6.87 -3.85 23.85
C ASP A 282 6.85 -2.73 22.79
N VAL A 283 5.99 -1.74 23.00
CA VAL A 283 5.78 -0.65 22.05
C VAL A 283 6.90 0.37 22.19
N THR A 284 7.61 0.62 21.08
CA THR A 284 8.49 1.78 20.96
C THR A 284 7.68 3.01 20.55
N ALA A 285 7.76 4.07 21.34
CA ALA A 285 7.29 5.41 20.99
C ALA A 285 8.37 6.44 21.26
N PHE A 286 8.21 7.65 20.73
CA PHE A 286 9.09 8.78 21.02
C PHE A 286 8.29 9.92 21.63
N VAL A 287 8.81 10.51 22.70
CA VAL A 287 8.26 11.70 23.36
C VAL A 287 9.42 12.65 23.60
N ASP A 288 9.34 13.84 23.02
CA ASP A 288 10.37 14.89 23.14
C ASP A 288 11.81 14.39 22.88
N ASN A 289 11.99 13.64 21.77
CA ASN A 289 13.24 12.98 21.35
C ASN A 289 13.73 11.85 22.26
N GLN A 290 12.96 11.46 23.28
CA GLN A 290 13.29 10.33 24.12
C GLN A 290 12.52 9.10 23.66
N LYS A 291 13.25 7.99 23.47
CA LYS A 291 12.64 6.68 23.24
C LYS A 291 11.94 6.23 24.53
N VAL A 292 10.65 5.98 24.43
CA VAL A 292 9.80 5.48 25.52
C VAL A 292 9.30 4.09 25.16
N MET A 293 9.45 3.16 26.08
CA MET A 293 8.87 1.82 25.97
C MET A 293 7.54 1.79 26.72
N ALA A 294 6.50 1.24 26.10
CA ALA A 294 5.20 1.04 26.71
C ALA A 294 4.73 -0.42 26.54
N PRO A 295 3.86 -0.93 27.43
CA PRO A 295 3.26 -2.24 27.22
C PRO A 295 2.45 -2.28 25.90
N PRO A 296 2.38 -3.42 25.21
CA PRO A 296 1.48 -3.61 24.07
C PRO A 296 0.03 -3.40 24.46
N VAL A 297 -0.79 -3.00 23.48
CA VAL A 297 -2.24 -2.81 23.62
C VAL A 297 -2.59 -1.92 24.83
N SER A 298 -1.86 -0.81 24.99
CA SER A 298 -1.98 0.10 26.13
C SER A 298 -2.35 1.53 25.70
N GLY A 299 -2.53 2.44 26.67
CA GLY A 299 -2.78 3.86 26.40
C GLY A 299 -3.96 4.15 25.46
N PRO A 300 -5.18 3.69 25.80
CA PRO A 300 -6.35 3.87 24.96
C PRO A 300 -6.62 5.35 24.70
N ARG A 301 -6.90 5.69 23.44
CA ARG A 301 -7.26 7.04 23.02
C ARG A 301 -8.44 6.98 22.06
N VAL A 302 -9.43 7.84 22.26
CA VAL A 302 -10.50 8.03 21.28
C VAL A 302 -9.93 8.85 20.12
N VAL A 303 -10.08 8.30 18.91
CA VAL A 303 -9.69 8.92 17.64
C VAL A 303 -10.94 9.01 16.78
N ASP A 304 -11.21 10.19 16.21
CA ASP A 304 -12.31 10.39 15.29
C ASP A 304 -11.79 10.31 13.84
N PHE A 305 -12.15 9.27 13.13
CA PHE A 305 -11.79 9.10 11.71
C PHE A 305 -12.73 9.88 10.78
N GLY A 306 -13.71 10.59 11.34
CA GLY A 306 -14.83 11.17 10.63
C GLY A 306 -15.70 10.09 9.97
N ARG A 307 -16.69 10.52 9.19
CA ARG A 307 -17.56 9.56 8.48
C ARG A 307 -16.78 8.76 7.43
N PRO A 308 -17.10 7.47 7.24
CA PRO A 308 -18.18 6.73 7.90
C PRO A 308 -17.80 6.01 9.21
N LEU A 309 -16.55 6.08 9.66
CA LEU A 309 -16.07 5.31 10.82
C LEU A 309 -16.42 5.96 12.17
N GLY A 310 -16.39 7.29 12.22
CA GLY A 310 -16.64 8.06 13.43
C GLY A 310 -15.55 7.88 14.49
N ARG A 311 -15.95 7.99 15.75
CA ARG A 311 -15.08 7.89 16.91
C ARG A 311 -14.85 6.44 17.30
N VAL A 312 -13.59 6.03 17.33
CA VAL A 312 -13.16 4.70 17.76
C VAL A 312 -12.08 4.83 18.82
N THR A 313 -12.07 3.92 19.79
CA THR A 313 -10.94 3.83 20.72
C THR A 313 -9.82 3.07 20.02
N ALA A 314 -8.58 3.56 20.14
CA ALA A 314 -7.38 2.95 19.57
C ALA A 314 -6.31 2.78 20.66
N TRP A 315 -5.48 1.74 20.55
CA TRP A 315 -4.47 1.35 21.54
C TRP A 315 -3.08 1.39 20.92
N LEU A 316 -2.04 1.58 21.74
CA LEU A 316 -0.65 1.58 21.31
C LEU A 316 -0.21 0.19 20.81
N TYR A 317 0.46 0.17 19.66
CA TYR A 317 1.11 -1.00 19.07
C TYR A 317 2.50 -0.63 18.55
N ASN A 318 3.40 -1.62 18.52
CA ASN A 318 4.75 -1.46 17.99
C ASN A 318 4.70 -1.49 16.47
N LEU A 319 4.88 -0.35 15.80
CA LEU A 319 4.80 -0.26 14.35
C LEU A 319 6.06 0.43 13.77
N PRO A 320 6.60 -0.07 12.65
CA PRO A 320 7.92 0.32 12.13
C PRO A 320 8.00 1.81 11.78
N GLU A 321 6.90 2.41 11.31
CA GLU A 321 6.85 3.82 10.93
C GLU A 321 7.15 4.78 12.08
N VAL A 322 6.99 4.34 13.33
CA VAL A 322 7.24 5.21 14.50
C VAL A 322 8.71 5.58 14.60
N ALA A 323 9.60 4.58 14.50
CA ALA A 323 11.03 4.79 14.55
C ALA A 323 11.53 5.50 13.29
N SER A 324 11.11 5.03 12.11
CA SER A 324 11.57 5.61 10.86
C SER A 324 11.11 7.06 10.69
N THR A 325 9.90 7.42 11.14
CA THR A 325 9.42 8.82 11.11
C THR A 325 10.20 9.71 12.05
N HIS A 326 10.47 9.24 13.28
CA HIS A 326 11.28 9.99 14.24
C HIS A 326 12.67 10.29 13.67
N GLU A 327 13.33 9.27 13.13
CA GLU A 327 14.71 9.36 12.61
C GLU A 327 14.79 10.17 11.31
N ASN A 328 13.93 9.87 10.34
CA ASN A 328 14.06 10.41 8.97
C ASN A 328 13.35 11.75 8.79
N LEU A 329 12.20 11.95 9.46
CA LEU A 329 11.50 13.24 9.42
C LEU A 329 11.92 14.16 10.57
N ARG A 330 12.75 13.70 11.51
CA ARG A 330 13.24 14.49 12.68
C ARG A 330 12.10 15.04 13.54
N VAL A 331 11.07 14.23 13.74
CA VAL A 331 9.90 14.61 14.54
C VAL A 331 10.15 14.21 16.01
N PRO A 332 10.09 15.14 16.98
CA PRO A 332 10.42 14.83 18.37
C PRO A 332 9.53 13.78 19.03
N SER A 333 8.22 13.82 18.76
CA SER A 333 7.26 12.90 19.36
C SER A 333 6.53 12.09 18.29
N VAL A 334 6.58 10.76 18.36
CA VAL A 334 5.92 9.87 17.39
C VAL A 334 5.30 8.68 18.11
N SER A 335 4.05 8.36 17.78
CA SER A 335 3.39 7.14 18.27
C SER A 335 2.36 6.63 17.27
N ALA A 336 2.11 5.32 17.29
CA ALA A 336 1.10 4.70 16.48
C ALA A 336 0.07 3.95 17.34
N ARG A 337 -1.20 4.02 16.92
CA ARG A 337 -2.30 3.32 17.58
C ARG A 337 -3.15 2.56 16.58
N PHE A 338 -3.68 1.44 17.03
CA PHE A 338 -4.51 0.55 16.24
C PHE A 338 -5.84 0.29 16.94
N ALA A 339 -6.92 0.28 16.15
CA ALA A 339 -8.26 -0.06 16.57
C ALA A 339 -8.79 -1.21 15.70
N THR A 340 -9.42 -2.20 16.33
CA THR A 340 -10.16 -3.25 15.63
C THR A 340 -11.65 -3.12 15.92
N ALA A 341 -12.47 -3.42 14.92
CA ALA A 341 -13.90 -3.61 15.11
C ALA A 341 -14.28 -5.08 14.94
N PRO A 342 -15.32 -5.56 15.63
CA PRO A 342 -16.08 -4.88 16.68
C PRO A 342 -15.24 -4.57 17.92
N VAL A 343 -15.64 -3.51 18.66
CA VAL A 343 -14.83 -2.93 19.75
C VAL A 343 -14.45 -3.95 20.82
N PHE A 344 -15.27 -4.99 21.05
CA PHE A 344 -14.96 -6.06 22.00
C PHE A 344 -13.68 -6.83 21.67
N TRP A 345 -13.22 -6.87 20.41
CA TRP A 345 -11.95 -7.50 20.05
C TRP A 345 -10.76 -6.81 20.71
N ASN A 346 -10.80 -5.49 20.88
CA ASN A 346 -9.72 -4.80 21.56
C ASN A 346 -9.62 -5.23 23.03
N TRP A 347 -10.76 -5.48 23.68
CA TRP A 347 -10.78 -6.01 25.05
C TRP A 347 -10.24 -7.44 25.11
N ALA A 348 -10.57 -8.28 24.12
CA ALA A 348 -10.00 -9.61 23.99
C ALA A 348 -8.47 -9.53 23.79
N MET A 349 -7.99 -8.63 22.93
CA MET A 349 -6.55 -8.40 22.71
C MET A 349 -5.86 -7.90 23.98
N VAL A 350 -6.47 -7.00 24.76
CA VAL A 350 -5.95 -6.57 26.07
C VAL A 350 -5.85 -7.75 27.03
N ALA A 351 -6.87 -8.62 27.08
CA ALA A 351 -6.84 -9.81 27.92
C ALA A 351 -5.73 -10.77 27.50
N VAL A 352 -5.59 -11.04 26.20
CA VAL A 352 -4.54 -11.91 25.66
C VAL A 352 -3.16 -11.33 25.97
N ALA A 353 -2.92 -10.05 25.69
CA ALA A 353 -1.64 -9.38 25.94
C ALA A 353 -1.23 -9.39 27.43
N ARG A 354 -2.20 -9.42 28.35
CA ARG A 354 -1.93 -9.40 29.80
C ARG A 354 -1.85 -10.79 30.44
N LEU A 355 -2.59 -11.77 29.91
CA LEU A 355 -2.75 -13.09 30.52
C LEU A 355 -1.90 -14.17 29.85
N ALA A 356 -1.62 -14.05 28.56
CA ALA A 356 -0.77 -15.01 27.87
C ALA A 356 0.70 -14.76 28.21
N PRO A 357 1.51 -15.81 28.46
CA PRO A 357 2.95 -15.66 28.63
C PRO A 357 3.56 -15.00 27.38
N LYS A 358 4.46 -14.02 27.54
CA LYS A 358 5.10 -13.33 26.39
C LYS A 358 5.69 -14.33 25.39
N GLY A 359 6.49 -15.29 25.88
CA GLY A 359 7.06 -16.37 25.05
C GLY A 359 6.06 -17.29 24.35
N PHE A 360 4.77 -17.26 24.71
CA PHE A 360 3.71 -17.95 24.00
C PHE A 360 3.21 -17.15 22.79
N LEU A 361 2.93 -15.85 22.96
CA LEU A 361 2.47 -14.97 21.87
C LEU A 361 3.57 -14.71 20.84
N GLU A 362 4.80 -14.70 21.33
CA GLU A 362 6.02 -14.61 20.55
C GLU A 362 6.25 -15.84 19.65
N ASP A 363 5.78 -17.02 20.04
CA ASP A 363 5.98 -18.24 19.26
C ASP A 363 4.98 -18.33 18.10
N ARG A 364 5.50 -18.37 16.87
CA ARG A 364 4.68 -18.38 15.66
C ARG A 364 3.74 -19.59 15.59
N ASP A 365 4.20 -20.78 15.92
CA ASP A 365 3.38 -21.98 15.80
C ASP A 365 2.24 -21.94 16.83
N LYS A 366 2.50 -21.40 18.02
CA LYS A 366 1.48 -21.19 19.06
C LYS A 366 0.50 -20.08 18.71
N SER A 367 0.98 -18.95 18.18
CA SER A 367 0.14 -17.84 17.72
C SER A 367 -0.72 -18.25 16.54
N LYS A 368 -0.18 -19.00 15.57
CA LYS A 368 -0.94 -19.56 14.45
C LYS A 368 -1.99 -20.58 14.91
N TRP A 369 -1.66 -21.42 15.88
CA TRP A 369 -2.62 -22.35 16.49
C TRP A 369 -3.77 -21.58 17.18
N LEU A 370 -3.45 -20.55 17.97
CA LEU A 370 -4.45 -19.71 18.63
C LEU A 370 -5.33 -18.96 17.62
N ALA A 371 -4.72 -18.41 16.57
CA ALA A 371 -5.44 -17.76 15.46
C ALA A 371 -6.33 -18.76 14.70
N GLY A 372 -5.90 -20.02 14.57
CA GLY A 372 -6.71 -21.10 13.99
C GLY A 372 -7.96 -21.41 14.82
N LEU A 373 -7.82 -21.50 16.15
CA LEU A 373 -8.95 -21.70 17.07
C LEU A 373 -9.91 -20.51 17.05
N ALA A 374 -9.38 -19.29 17.07
CA ALA A 374 -10.17 -18.07 16.94
C ALA A 374 -10.86 -17.96 15.57
N GLY A 375 -10.26 -18.52 14.52
CA GLY A 375 -10.77 -18.54 13.15
C GLY A 375 -12.18 -19.12 12.98
N LEU A 376 -12.61 -20.01 13.88
CA LEU A 376 -13.97 -20.55 13.91
C LEU A 376 -15.03 -19.48 14.27
N TRP A 377 -14.64 -18.47 15.06
CA TRP A 377 -15.48 -17.36 15.50
C TRP A 377 -15.27 -16.07 14.70
N VAL A 378 -14.06 -15.88 14.14
CA VAL A 378 -13.71 -14.70 13.33
C VAL A 378 -14.48 -14.67 12.01
N ARG A 379 -14.65 -15.79 11.32
CA ARG A 379 -15.32 -15.82 10.00
C ARG A 379 -16.79 -15.34 10.01
N PRO A 380 -17.64 -15.74 10.98
CA PRO A 380 -18.98 -15.16 11.10
C PRO A 380 -18.97 -13.65 11.40
N VAL A 381 -18.05 -13.19 12.27
CA VAL A 381 -17.94 -11.77 12.65
C VAL A 381 -17.47 -10.93 11.46
N ASP A 382 -16.52 -11.43 10.66
CA ASP A 382 -16.05 -10.76 9.45
C ASP A 382 -17.17 -10.54 8.43
N LYS A 383 -18.05 -11.53 8.24
CA LYS A 383 -19.22 -11.38 7.35
C LYS A 383 -20.19 -10.30 7.84
N LEU A 384 -20.28 -10.08 9.14
CA LEU A 384 -21.19 -9.10 9.74
C LEU A 384 -20.60 -7.69 9.75
N VAL A 385 -19.31 -7.56 10.08
CA VAL A 385 -18.64 -6.27 10.33
C VAL A 385 -17.91 -5.73 9.09
N GLY A 386 -17.68 -6.58 8.09
CA GLY A 386 -17.06 -6.22 6.83
C GLY A 386 -15.53 -6.14 6.93
N GLU A 387 -14.93 -5.53 5.90
CA GLU A 387 -13.47 -5.48 5.72
C GLU A 387 -12.92 -4.06 5.71
N ALA A 388 -13.66 -3.10 6.24
CA ALA A 388 -13.32 -1.69 6.15
C ALA A 388 -11.98 -1.37 6.82
N VAL A 389 -11.24 -0.45 6.21
CA VAL A 389 -9.98 0.08 6.72
C VAL A 389 -10.05 1.60 6.81
N GLY A 390 -9.53 2.12 7.92
CA GLY A 390 -9.37 3.56 8.16
C GLY A 390 -7.96 3.88 8.60
N MET A 391 -7.47 5.03 8.18
CA MET A 391 -6.19 5.57 8.61
C MET A 391 -6.33 7.06 8.84
N ARG A 392 -5.80 7.56 9.95
CA ARG A 392 -5.68 8.97 10.27
C ARG A 392 -4.25 9.26 10.69
N VAL A 393 -3.69 10.33 10.14
CA VAL A 393 -2.36 10.83 10.45
C VAL A 393 -2.52 12.28 10.90
N ASP A 394 -2.09 12.61 12.10
CA ASP A 394 -2.05 13.98 12.61
C ASP A 394 -0.59 14.43 12.77
N VAL A 395 -0.24 15.56 12.14
CA VAL A 395 1.05 16.25 12.26
C VAL A 395 0.81 17.55 13.02
N GLU A 396 1.22 17.58 14.27
CA GLU A 396 1.19 18.78 15.09
C GLU A 396 2.48 19.57 14.92
N LEU A 397 2.34 20.87 14.67
CA LEU A 397 3.43 21.79 14.37
C LEU A 397 3.83 22.59 15.62
N ALA A 398 5.04 23.15 15.60
CA ALA A 398 5.58 23.92 16.71
C ALA A 398 4.78 25.21 17.02
N ASP A 399 4.04 25.74 16.04
CA ASP A 399 3.17 26.91 16.18
C ASP A 399 1.81 26.60 16.83
N GLY A 400 1.56 25.34 17.19
CA GLY A 400 0.31 24.88 17.81
C GLY A 400 -0.79 24.48 16.82
N THR A 401 -0.54 24.59 15.51
CA THR A 401 -1.48 24.09 14.49
C THR A 401 -1.32 22.59 14.27
N THR A 402 -2.36 21.96 13.70
CA THR A 402 -2.34 20.54 13.34
C THR A 402 -2.78 20.37 11.89
N ALA A 403 -1.97 19.68 11.10
CA ALA A 403 -2.32 19.17 9.79
C ALA A 403 -2.72 17.69 9.94
N ALA A 404 -3.94 17.36 9.55
CA ALA A 404 -4.50 16.03 9.61
C ALA A 404 -4.77 15.48 8.20
N GLY A 405 -4.63 14.17 8.07
CA GLY A 405 -5.00 13.40 6.90
C GLY A 405 -5.83 12.19 7.28
N VAL A 406 -6.78 11.82 6.43
CA VAL A 406 -7.64 10.65 6.60
C VAL A 406 -7.73 9.87 5.30
N TYR A 407 -7.73 8.55 5.41
CA TYR A 407 -7.97 7.61 4.33
C TYR A 407 -9.00 6.57 4.79
N TYR A 408 -9.93 6.22 3.91
CA TYR A 408 -10.90 5.17 4.19
C TYR A 408 -11.27 4.37 2.94
N HIS A 409 -11.30 3.05 3.10
CA HIS A 409 -11.68 2.09 2.07
C HIS A 409 -12.59 1.01 2.67
N ARG A 410 -13.60 0.54 1.93
CA ARG A 410 -14.54 -0.48 2.42
C ARG A 410 -13.96 -1.89 2.51
N LEU A 411 -12.93 -2.16 1.71
CA LEU A 411 -12.31 -3.46 1.54
C LEU A 411 -10.79 -3.34 1.74
N LEU A 412 -10.29 -3.74 2.90
CA LEU A 412 -8.86 -3.73 3.23
C LEU A 412 -8.07 -4.54 2.19
N SER A 413 -8.60 -5.72 1.83
CA SER A 413 -7.99 -6.60 0.83
C SER A 413 -7.67 -5.88 -0.49
N GLN A 414 -8.60 -5.07 -1.01
CA GLN A 414 -8.38 -4.26 -2.21
C GLN A 414 -7.45 -3.07 -1.95
N SER A 415 -7.68 -2.37 -0.83
CA SER A 415 -6.91 -1.18 -0.44
C SER A 415 -5.41 -1.47 -0.33
N VAL A 416 -5.04 -2.56 0.33
CA VAL A 416 -3.64 -3.00 0.45
C VAL A 416 -3.02 -3.25 -0.91
N GLY A 417 -3.74 -3.93 -1.82
CA GLY A 417 -3.27 -4.20 -3.17
C GLY A 417 -3.07 -2.94 -4.01
N VAL A 418 -4.00 -1.98 -3.92
CA VAL A 418 -3.91 -0.67 -4.60
C VAL A 418 -2.74 0.15 -4.05
N CYS A 419 -2.58 0.25 -2.73
CA CYS A 419 -1.49 1.01 -2.11
C CYS A 419 -0.12 0.42 -2.49
N THR A 420 0.02 -0.90 -2.42
CA THR A 420 1.27 -1.59 -2.81
C THR A 420 1.54 -1.42 -4.31
N ALA A 421 0.50 -1.51 -5.15
CA ALA A 421 0.62 -1.24 -6.58
C ALA A 421 1.04 0.21 -6.88
N ALA A 422 0.63 1.20 -6.08
CA ALA A 422 1.06 2.57 -6.24
C ALA A 422 2.59 2.73 -6.05
N PHE A 423 3.18 2.03 -5.07
CA PHE A 423 4.63 1.96 -4.90
C PHE A 423 5.33 1.25 -6.07
N VAL A 424 4.80 0.09 -6.52
CA VAL A 424 5.31 -0.62 -7.70
C VAL A 424 5.36 0.31 -8.91
N ARG A 425 4.26 1.01 -9.18
CA ARG A 425 4.13 1.94 -10.32
C ARG A 425 5.10 3.10 -10.20
N ALA A 426 5.26 3.68 -9.01
CA ALA A 426 6.19 4.77 -8.76
C ALA A 426 7.65 4.33 -8.95
N MET A 427 8.04 3.17 -8.41
CA MET A 427 9.39 2.63 -8.58
C MET A 427 9.69 2.28 -10.04
N LEU A 428 8.75 1.64 -10.74
CA LEU A 428 8.91 1.31 -12.15
C LEU A 428 8.99 2.57 -13.02
N ALA A 429 8.17 3.60 -12.75
CA ALA A 429 8.25 4.88 -13.47
C ALA A 429 9.62 5.57 -13.30
N GLY A 430 10.38 5.19 -12.27
CA GLY A 430 11.72 5.67 -11.99
C GLY A 430 11.73 6.83 -10.99
N GLY A 431 12.92 7.19 -10.52
CA GLY A 431 13.15 8.31 -9.60
C GLY A 431 13.48 7.91 -8.17
N THR A 432 13.12 6.70 -7.74
CA THR A 432 13.66 6.11 -6.51
C THR A 432 15.17 5.99 -6.64
N GLN A 433 15.91 6.57 -5.70
CA GLN A 433 17.37 6.58 -5.75
C GLN A 433 17.94 5.23 -5.31
N PRO A 434 19.13 4.83 -5.80
CA PRO A 434 19.85 3.68 -5.26
C PRO A 434 20.05 3.78 -3.74
N GLY A 435 20.03 2.63 -3.07
CA GLY A 435 20.03 2.53 -1.61
C GLY A 435 18.73 1.93 -1.05
N VAL A 436 18.74 1.60 0.24
CA VAL A 436 17.55 1.14 0.97
C VAL A 436 16.93 2.31 1.71
N TRP A 437 15.65 2.55 1.45
CA TRP A 437 14.91 3.70 1.94
C TRP A 437 13.60 3.32 2.63
N PHE A 438 13.16 4.16 3.57
CA PHE A 438 11.80 4.13 4.10
C PHE A 438 10.86 5.02 3.25
N PRO A 439 9.55 4.75 3.20
CA PRO A 439 8.64 5.43 2.29
C PRO A 439 8.52 6.95 2.51
N GLU A 440 8.73 7.43 3.73
CA GLU A 440 8.73 8.85 4.07
C GLU A 440 9.95 9.61 3.52
N GLN A 441 11.02 8.93 3.13
CA GLN A 441 12.21 9.58 2.61
C GLN A 441 11.99 10.07 1.17
N ARG A 442 12.53 11.24 0.85
CA ARG A 442 12.37 11.87 -0.48
C ARG A 442 12.99 11.01 -1.58
N GLU A 443 14.08 10.32 -1.27
CA GLU A 443 14.81 9.42 -2.15
C GLU A 443 14.04 8.14 -2.47
N ALA A 444 13.13 7.73 -1.58
CA ALA A 444 12.21 6.61 -1.83
C ALA A 444 11.13 7.01 -2.83
N VAL A 445 10.44 8.11 -2.52
CA VAL A 445 9.24 8.57 -3.24
C VAL A 445 9.38 10.05 -3.59
N PRO A 446 10.03 10.39 -4.72
CA PRO A 446 10.20 11.78 -5.13
C PRO A 446 8.88 12.43 -5.52
N ASP A 447 7.97 11.71 -6.20
CA ASP A 447 6.61 12.15 -6.52
C ASP A 447 5.59 11.58 -5.53
N ARG A 448 5.55 12.18 -4.33
CA ARG A 448 4.59 11.78 -3.29
C ARG A 448 3.15 12.03 -3.72
N ARG A 449 2.88 13.06 -4.53
CA ARG A 449 1.51 13.41 -4.95
C ARG A 449 0.97 12.37 -5.92
N GLY A 450 1.75 12.00 -6.94
CA GLY A 450 1.40 10.93 -7.87
C GLY A 450 1.18 9.61 -7.14
N LEU A 451 2.08 9.24 -6.21
CA LEU A 451 1.91 8.01 -5.43
C LEU A 451 0.61 8.02 -4.61
N LEU A 452 0.37 9.09 -3.84
CA LEU A 452 -0.85 9.21 -3.03
C LEU A 452 -2.10 9.20 -3.89
N GLN A 453 -2.09 9.86 -5.06
CA GLN A 453 -3.21 9.81 -6.00
C GLN A 453 -3.48 8.38 -6.48
N MET A 454 -2.44 7.63 -6.87
CA MET A 454 -2.60 6.23 -7.27
C MET A 454 -3.11 5.34 -6.13
N ALA A 455 -2.68 5.58 -4.89
CA ALA A 455 -3.10 4.83 -3.71
C ALA A 455 -4.58 5.06 -3.32
N THR A 456 -5.23 6.08 -3.88
CA THR A 456 -6.64 6.39 -3.62
C THR A 456 -7.62 5.69 -4.56
N ASP A 457 -7.16 4.87 -5.51
CA ASP A 457 -8.06 4.08 -6.36
C ASP A 457 -8.97 3.18 -5.50
N GLY A 458 -10.29 3.33 -5.67
CA GLY A 458 -11.31 2.64 -4.86
C GLY A 458 -11.55 3.21 -3.45
N ALA A 459 -10.72 4.14 -2.96
CA ALA A 459 -10.92 4.76 -1.66
C ALA A 459 -12.20 5.61 -1.65
N GLN A 460 -13.01 5.50 -0.59
CA GLN A 460 -14.23 6.29 -0.48
C GLN A 460 -13.99 7.66 0.13
N ARG A 461 -12.88 7.81 0.85
CA ARG A 461 -12.43 9.08 1.40
C ARG A 461 -10.92 9.10 1.44
N PHE A 462 -10.36 10.20 0.98
CA PHE A 462 -8.96 10.52 1.20
C PHE A 462 -8.87 12.02 1.29
N GLU A 463 -8.45 12.57 2.43
CA GLU A 463 -8.18 13.99 2.58
C GLU A 463 -6.82 14.15 3.25
N LEU A 464 -6.08 15.19 2.89
CA LEU A 464 -4.73 15.41 3.40
C LEU A 464 -4.51 16.89 3.64
N ASN A 465 -3.70 17.20 4.66
CA ASN A 465 -3.34 18.56 5.04
C ASN A 465 -4.57 19.44 5.35
N ARG A 466 -5.47 18.93 6.20
CA ARG A 466 -6.68 19.63 6.68
C ARG A 466 -6.59 19.86 8.18
N PRO A 467 -7.19 20.92 8.74
CA PRO A 467 -7.30 21.01 10.19
C PRO A 467 -8.18 19.88 10.74
N PRO A 468 -7.94 19.36 11.95
CA PRO A 468 -8.67 18.23 12.53
C PRO A 468 -10.21 18.37 12.45
N TRP A 469 -10.74 19.55 12.79
CA TRP A 469 -12.19 19.81 12.79
C TRP A 469 -12.85 19.68 11.41
N ALA A 470 -12.08 19.75 10.32
CA ALA A 470 -12.61 19.52 8.96
C ALA A 470 -12.71 18.03 8.61
N ILE A 471 -11.93 17.18 9.30
CA ILE A 471 -11.94 15.73 9.10
C ILE A 471 -12.94 15.03 10.03
N GLU A 472 -13.04 15.52 11.26
CA GLU A 472 -13.79 14.93 12.35
C GLU A 472 -15.31 14.89 12.10
N SER A 473 -15.98 13.99 12.81
CA SER A 473 -17.42 13.80 12.70
C SER A 473 -18.14 15.02 13.26
N GLN A 474 -19.00 15.64 12.45
CA GLN A 474 -19.83 16.72 12.95
C GLN A 474 -20.88 16.18 13.93
N PRO A 475 -21.07 16.82 15.09
CA PRO A 475 -22.10 16.43 16.03
C PRO A 475 -23.46 16.57 15.36
N THR A 476 -24.24 15.50 15.38
CA THR A 476 -25.64 15.53 14.95
C THR A 476 -26.50 15.83 16.18
N GLN A 477 -27.20 16.96 16.16
CA GLN A 477 -28.19 17.26 17.19
C GLN A 477 -29.48 16.49 16.89
N LEU A 478 -29.87 15.57 17.78
CA LEU A 478 -31.14 14.85 17.70
C LEU A 478 -31.95 15.16 18.96
N GLY A 479 -33.00 15.97 18.84
CA GLY A 479 -33.74 16.50 20.00
C GLY A 479 -32.85 17.36 20.90
N PHE A 480 -32.81 17.05 22.20
CA PHE A 480 -31.97 17.73 23.20
C PHE A 480 -30.57 17.08 23.40
N GLY A 481 -30.24 16.03 22.64
CA GLY A 481 -28.96 15.33 22.74
C GLY A 481 -28.01 15.66 21.60
N MET A 482 -26.72 15.82 21.92
CA MET A 482 -25.65 15.82 20.93
C MET A 482 -25.13 14.39 20.73
N TYR A 483 -25.21 13.91 19.50
CA TYR A 483 -24.73 12.60 19.08
C TYR A 483 -23.54 12.78 18.13
N TRP A 484 -22.59 11.86 18.17
CA TRP A 484 -21.32 11.94 17.44
C TRP A 484 -21.13 10.68 16.60
#